data_AF-A0A015KDX1-F1
#
_entry.id   AF-A0A015KDX1-F1
#
_cell.length_a   1.000
_cell.length_b   1.000
_cell.length_c   1.000
_cell.angle_alpha   90.00
_cell.angle_beta   90.00
_cell.angle_gamma   90.00
#
_symmetry.space_group_name_H-M   'P 1'
#
loop_
_entity.id
_entity.type
_entity.pdbx_description
1 polymer ?
#
loop_
_entity_poly.entity_id
_entity_poly.type
_entity_poly.pdbx_seq_one_letter_code
_entity_poly.pdbx_strand_id
1 'polypeptide(L)'
;MIGTRIGEDHVNYVLMYNMLTGIRVGVSRCNAKMHRELVDSDFKAAHKFSFDITGNELTPSAKYDFKFKDYAPWVFRRLREFFHIDAADYLVSLTSKYILSELGSPGKSGSFFYFSRDYRFIIKTIHHTEHKFLRKILKEYYEHIRNNPDTLLSRL
;
A
#
# COMPACT_ATOMS: atom_id res chain seq x y z
N MET A 1 -8.39 13.57 -18.05
CA MET A 1 -7.12 13.04 -18.58
C MET A 1 -7.07 11.57 -18.23
N ILE A 2 -7.02 10.68 -19.22
CA ILE A 2 -7.02 9.22 -19.00
C ILE A 2 -5.55 8.80 -18.85
N GLY A 3 -5.16 8.25 -17.70
CA GLY A 3 -3.80 7.76 -17.47
C GLY A 3 -3.41 6.62 -18.40
N THR A 4 -2.11 6.36 -18.57
CA THR A 4 -1.60 5.26 -19.40
C THR A 4 -1.81 3.93 -18.71
N ARG A 5 -2.45 2.98 -19.39
CA ARG A 5 -2.65 1.63 -18.85
C ARG A 5 -1.31 0.89 -18.75
N ILE A 6 -1.01 0.34 -17.57
CA ILE A 6 0.13 -0.55 -17.37
C ILE A 6 -0.31 -2.00 -17.61
N GLY A 7 0.01 -2.55 -18.79
CA GLY A 7 -0.10 -3.97 -19.14
C GLY A 7 1.26 -4.66 -19.15
N GLU A 8 1.34 -5.96 -19.49
CA GLU A 8 2.59 -6.73 -19.48
C GLU A 8 3.69 -6.16 -20.39
N ASP A 9 3.28 -5.42 -21.41
CA ASP A 9 4.08 -4.73 -22.41
C ASP A 9 4.61 -3.35 -21.94
N HIS A 10 4.16 -2.86 -20.79
CA HIS A 10 4.56 -1.55 -20.27
C HIS A 10 5.87 -1.62 -19.47
N VAL A 11 6.75 -0.63 -19.63
CA VAL A 11 8.07 -0.58 -18.96
C VAL A 11 7.97 -0.65 -17.42
N ASN A 12 6.91 -0.09 -16.84
CA ASN A 12 6.67 -0.11 -15.39
C ASN A 12 5.86 -1.33 -14.90
N TYR A 13 5.58 -2.31 -15.77
CA TYR A 13 4.79 -3.49 -15.42
C TYR A 13 5.40 -4.30 -14.28
N VAL A 14 6.70 -4.56 -14.34
CA VAL A 14 7.40 -5.36 -13.31
C VAL A 14 7.30 -4.69 -11.94
N LEU A 15 7.50 -3.38 -11.89
CA LEU A 15 7.37 -2.60 -10.65
C LEU A 15 5.94 -2.69 -10.09
N MET A 16 4.93 -2.46 -10.93
CA MET A 16 3.53 -2.57 -10.55
C MET A 16 3.20 -3.98 -10.06
N TYR A 17 3.60 -5.02 -10.78
CA TYR A 17 3.36 -6.41 -10.41
C TYR A 17 3.96 -6.73 -9.04
N ASN A 18 5.22 -6.37 -8.82
CA ASN A 18 5.91 -6.59 -7.54
C ASN A 18 5.22 -5.86 -6.40
N MET A 19 4.84 -4.59 -6.63
CA MET A 19 4.12 -3.77 -5.65
C MET A 19 2.77 -4.37 -5.26
N LEU A 20 1.93 -4.72 -6.24
CA LEU A 20 0.60 -5.29 -6.01
C LEU A 20 0.66 -6.67 -5.34
N THR A 21 1.65 -7.48 -5.71
CA THR A 21 1.91 -8.78 -5.07
C THR A 21 2.33 -8.59 -3.60
N GLY A 22 3.22 -7.65 -3.32
CA GLY A 22 3.63 -7.29 -1.96
C GLY A 22 2.46 -6.80 -1.10
N ILE A 23 1.62 -5.90 -1.64
CA ILE A 23 0.40 -5.41 -0.97
C ILE A 23 -0.54 -6.57 -0.65
N ARG A 24 -0.82 -7.44 -1.63
CA ARG A 24 -1.71 -8.59 -1.43
C ARG A 24 -1.26 -9.46 -0.25
N VAL A 25 0.02 -9.81 -0.22
CA VAL A 25 0.57 -10.69 0.82
C VAL A 25 0.68 -9.99 2.17
N GLY A 26 1.17 -8.74 2.22
CA GLY A 26 1.30 -7.98 3.45
C GLY A 26 -0.03 -7.77 4.16
N VAL A 27 -1.04 -7.32 3.40
CA VAL A 27 -2.40 -7.10 3.92
C VAL A 27 -3.05 -8.40 4.34
N SER A 28 -3.03 -9.44 3.51
CA SER A 28 -3.67 -10.73 3.83
C SER A 28 -3.11 -11.32 5.12
N ARG A 29 -1.78 -11.29 5.28
CA ARG A 29 -1.10 -11.77 6.49
C ARG A 29 -1.42 -10.95 7.73
N CYS A 30 -1.52 -9.63 7.60
CA CYS A 30 -1.89 -8.79 8.73
C CYS A 30 -3.35 -9.01 9.11
N ASN A 31 -4.24 -9.18 8.13
CA ASN A 31 -5.68 -9.36 8.34
C ASN A 31 -6.03 -10.71 8.97
N ALA A 32 -5.29 -11.77 8.63
CA ALA A 32 -5.46 -13.11 9.20
C ALA A 32 -5.12 -13.20 10.70
N LYS A 33 -4.44 -12.21 11.27
CA LYS A 33 -4.12 -12.17 12.71
C LYS A 33 -5.33 -11.70 13.52
N MET A 34 -5.47 -12.24 14.74
CA MET A 34 -6.51 -11.82 15.68
C MET A 34 -6.40 -10.34 16.01
N HIS A 35 -7.54 -9.66 16.18
CA HIS A 35 -7.55 -8.28 16.62
C HIS A 35 -6.89 -8.13 18.00
N ARG A 36 -6.17 -7.03 18.16
CA ARG A 36 -5.61 -6.58 19.42
C ARG A 36 -5.49 -5.06 19.41
N GLU A 37 -5.38 -4.49 20.60
CA GLU A 37 -5.04 -3.07 20.76
C GLU A 37 -3.64 -2.78 20.20
N LEU A 38 -3.49 -1.56 19.68
CA LEU A 38 -2.20 -1.07 19.19
C LEU A 38 -1.29 -0.74 20.37
N VAL A 39 -0.01 -1.03 20.21
CA VAL A 39 1.06 -0.62 21.12
C VAL A 39 2.05 0.29 20.40
N ASP A 40 2.85 1.04 21.16
CA ASP A 40 3.78 2.02 20.59
C ASP A 40 4.78 1.43 19.57
N SER A 41 5.16 0.15 19.72
CA SER A 41 6.02 -0.53 18.76
C SER A 41 5.38 -0.71 17.39
N ASP A 42 4.04 -0.74 17.28
CA ASP A 42 3.33 -0.92 16.02
C ASP A 42 3.54 0.26 15.06
N PHE A 43 3.66 1.47 15.59
CA PHE A 43 3.94 2.68 14.80
C PHE A 43 5.36 2.70 14.20
N LYS A 44 6.28 1.90 14.76
CA LYS A 44 7.66 1.76 14.28
C LYS A 44 7.90 0.46 13.51
N ALA A 45 6.94 -0.48 13.56
CA ALA A 45 7.07 -1.80 12.96
C ALA A 45 7.30 -1.73 11.45
N ALA A 46 8.05 -2.70 10.94
CA ALA A 46 8.22 -2.93 9.51
C ALA A 46 8.37 -4.43 9.25
N HIS A 47 7.47 -5.01 8.46
CA HIS A 47 7.59 -6.38 8.01
C HIS A 47 8.32 -6.41 6.66
N LYS A 48 9.36 -7.23 6.58
CA LYS A 48 10.13 -7.43 5.35
C LYS A 48 9.78 -8.80 4.78
N PHE A 49 9.60 -8.84 3.47
CA PHE A 49 9.33 -10.06 2.73
C PHE A 49 10.32 -10.15 1.57
N SER A 50 10.78 -11.37 1.30
CA SER A 50 11.52 -11.73 0.09
C SER A 50 10.61 -12.62 -0.75
N PHE A 51 10.46 -12.29 -2.00
CA PHE A 51 9.70 -13.05 -2.99
C PHE A 51 10.68 -13.59 -3.99
N ASP A 52 10.61 -14.91 -4.19
CA ASP A 52 11.51 -15.65 -5.05
C ASP A 52 10.65 -16.40 -6.08
N ILE A 53 11.17 -16.65 -7.28
CA ILE A 53 10.41 -17.32 -8.35
C ILE A 53 9.91 -18.71 -7.94
N THR A 54 10.66 -19.41 -7.10
CA THR A 54 10.26 -20.73 -6.56
C THR A 54 9.21 -20.64 -5.45
N GLY A 55 9.03 -19.46 -4.86
CA GLY A 55 8.33 -19.29 -3.59
C GLY A 55 9.09 -19.89 -2.40
N ASN A 56 8.57 -19.68 -1.19
CA ASN A 56 9.04 -20.30 0.04
C ASN A 56 7.87 -20.47 1.03
N GLU A 57 8.13 -21.01 2.23
CA GLU A 57 7.09 -21.20 3.26
C GLU A 57 6.37 -19.90 3.66
N LEU A 58 7.06 -18.76 3.53
CA LEU A 58 6.54 -17.45 3.92
C LEU A 58 5.95 -16.68 2.74
N THR A 59 6.35 -16.90 1.50
CA THR A 59 5.82 -16.13 0.37
C THR A 59 5.49 -17.07 -0.79
N PRO A 60 4.30 -16.93 -1.41
CA PRO A 60 4.00 -17.71 -2.59
C PRO A 60 4.99 -17.37 -3.70
N SER A 61 5.14 -18.28 -4.67
CA SER A 61 5.93 -18.02 -5.87
C SER A 61 5.50 -16.73 -6.56
N ALA A 62 6.47 -15.97 -7.03
CA ALA A 62 6.26 -14.73 -7.78
C ALA A 62 6.85 -14.85 -9.19
N LYS A 63 6.41 -14.00 -10.12
CA LYS A 63 6.98 -13.96 -11.48
C LYS A 63 8.42 -13.43 -11.50
N TYR A 64 8.81 -12.66 -10.48
CA TYR A 64 10.12 -11.99 -10.38
C TYR A 64 10.63 -12.04 -8.95
N ASP A 65 11.95 -11.98 -8.79
CA ASP A 65 12.58 -11.84 -7.48
C ASP A 65 12.49 -10.38 -7.00
N PHE A 66 11.95 -10.16 -5.80
CA PHE A 66 11.91 -8.81 -5.22
C PHE A 66 11.79 -8.82 -3.70
N LYS A 67 12.10 -7.68 -3.10
CA LYS A 67 11.91 -7.44 -1.66
C LYS A 67 10.78 -6.45 -1.47
N PHE A 68 9.89 -6.76 -0.52
CA PHE A 68 8.82 -5.87 -0.12
C PHE A 68 8.95 -5.50 1.35
N LYS A 69 8.60 -4.27 1.69
CA LYS A 69 8.60 -3.81 3.06
C LYS A 69 7.29 -3.10 3.37
N ASP A 70 6.56 -3.65 4.32
CA ASP A 70 5.28 -3.16 4.79
C ASP A 70 5.48 -2.45 6.14
N TYR A 71 5.17 -1.15 6.21
CA TYR A 71 5.42 -0.32 7.38
C TYR A 71 4.15 -0.17 8.21
N ALA A 72 4.28 -0.32 9.54
CA ALA A 72 3.19 -0.17 10.51
C ALA A 72 1.87 -0.89 10.11
N PRO A 73 1.93 -2.19 9.73
CA PRO A 73 0.79 -2.89 9.11
C PRO A 73 -0.46 -2.92 9.99
N TRP A 74 -0.28 -3.03 11.32
CA TRP A 74 -1.39 -2.98 12.28
C TRP A 74 -2.05 -1.60 12.34
N VAL A 75 -1.24 -0.52 12.24
CA VAL A 75 -1.76 0.85 12.23
C VAL A 75 -2.57 1.09 10.96
N PHE A 76 -2.06 0.70 9.79
CA PHE A 76 -2.80 0.83 8.53
C PHE A 76 -3.99 -0.13 8.39
N ARG A 77 -4.00 -1.28 9.10
CA ARG A 77 -5.21 -2.08 9.27
C ARG A 77 -6.29 -1.26 10.00
N ARG A 78 -5.93 -0.63 11.12
CA ARG A 78 -6.88 0.15 11.93
C ARG A 78 -7.36 1.43 11.24
N LEU A 79 -6.48 2.11 10.50
CA LEU A 79 -6.86 3.27 9.67
C LEU A 79 -7.88 2.89 8.60
N ARG A 80 -7.69 1.76 7.91
CA ARG A 80 -8.68 1.27 6.93
C ARG A 80 -10.04 1.00 7.57
N GLU A 81 -10.06 0.43 8.77
CA GLU A 81 -11.30 0.20 9.52
C GLU A 81 -12.02 1.52 9.86
N PHE A 82 -11.29 2.55 10.29
CA PHE A 82 -11.87 3.88 10.55
C PHE A 82 -12.44 4.55 9.29
N PHE A 83 -11.85 4.28 8.13
CA PHE A 83 -12.36 4.76 6.84
C PHE A 83 -13.41 3.83 6.21
N HIS A 84 -13.85 2.79 6.94
CA HIS A 84 -14.82 1.79 6.47
C HIS A 84 -14.37 1.08 5.19
N ILE A 85 -13.07 0.78 5.09
CA ILE A 85 -12.46 0.07 3.98
C ILE A 85 -12.25 -1.39 4.40
N ASP A 86 -13.08 -2.29 3.86
CA ASP A 86 -12.88 -3.73 4.03
C ASP A 86 -11.57 -4.20 3.33
N ALA A 87 -10.88 -5.14 3.98
CA ALA A 87 -9.59 -5.62 3.50
C ALA A 87 -9.71 -6.44 2.21
N ALA A 88 -10.77 -7.23 2.05
CA ALA A 88 -10.99 -8.01 0.83
C ALA A 88 -11.33 -7.08 -0.33
N ASP A 89 -12.23 -6.10 -0.12
CA ASP A 89 -12.57 -5.09 -1.13
C ASP A 89 -11.35 -4.25 -1.56
N TYR A 90 -10.54 -3.84 -0.60
CA TYR A 90 -9.28 -3.13 -0.86
C TYR A 90 -8.35 -3.95 -1.77
N LEU A 91 -8.21 -5.25 -1.48
CA LEU A 91 -7.36 -6.14 -2.27
C LEU A 91 -7.94 -6.42 -3.65
N VAL A 92 -9.26 -6.58 -3.79
CA VAL A 92 -9.92 -6.76 -5.09
C VAL A 92 -9.71 -5.52 -5.97
N SER A 93 -9.95 -4.33 -5.40
CA SER A 93 -9.79 -3.06 -6.12
C SER A 93 -8.37 -2.84 -6.64
N LEU A 94 -7.34 -3.16 -5.82
CA LEU A 94 -5.94 -2.97 -6.21
C LEU A 94 -5.34 -4.11 -7.04
N THR A 95 -5.71 -5.37 -6.78
CA THR A 95 -4.91 -6.52 -7.23
C THR A 95 -5.64 -7.49 -8.17
N SER A 96 -6.96 -7.35 -8.38
CA SER A 96 -7.77 -8.34 -9.11
C SER A 96 -7.30 -8.64 -10.54
N LYS A 97 -6.75 -7.66 -11.25
CA LYS A 97 -6.27 -7.83 -12.62
C LYS A 97 -4.83 -7.42 -12.86
N TYR A 98 -4.11 -6.99 -11.81
CA TYR A 98 -2.77 -6.41 -11.94
C TYR A 98 -2.70 -5.35 -13.07
N ILE A 99 -3.67 -4.43 -13.08
CA ILE A 99 -3.72 -3.33 -14.05
C ILE A 99 -3.95 -2.05 -13.26
N LEU A 100 -3.04 -1.11 -13.40
CA LEU A 100 -3.20 0.26 -12.91
C LEU A 100 -3.15 1.24 -14.08
N SER A 101 -3.72 2.43 -13.87
CA SER A 101 -3.52 3.56 -14.78
C SER A 101 -2.45 4.48 -14.19
N GLU A 102 -1.35 4.68 -14.92
CA GLU A 102 -0.29 5.60 -14.56
C GLU A 102 -0.62 7.02 -14.99
N LEU A 103 -0.41 7.97 -14.10
CA LEU A 103 -0.42 9.38 -14.42
C LEU A 103 0.88 9.99 -13.91
N GLY A 104 1.74 10.41 -14.83
CA GLY A 104 2.87 11.26 -14.50
C GLY A 104 2.34 12.61 -14.03
N SER A 105 2.70 13.06 -12.82
CA SER A 105 2.36 14.43 -12.44
C SER A 105 3.32 15.41 -13.12
N PRO A 106 2.84 16.42 -13.85
CA PRO A 106 3.69 17.47 -14.40
C PRO A 106 4.29 18.41 -13.33
N GLY A 107 4.15 18.07 -12.05
CA GLY A 107 4.60 18.87 -10.91
C GLY A 107 6.07 18.65 -10.53
N LYS A 108 6.59 19.58 -9.71
CA LYS A 108 7.99 19.67 -9.27
C LYS A 108 8.54 18.42 -8.55
N SER A 109 7.68 17.52 -8.07
CA SER A 109 8.08 16.32 -7.32
C SER A 109 8.56 15.15 -8.17
N GLY A 110 8.21 15.09 -9.46
CA GLY A 110 8.50 13.93 -10.31
C GLY A 110 7.86 12.62 -9.83
N SER A 111 6.80 12.70 -9.01
CA SER A 111 6.12 11.53 -8.45
C SER A 111 5.16 10.89 -9.46
N PHE A 112 5.11 9.57 -9.49
CA PHE A 112 4.12 8.79 -10.22
C PHE A 112 2.88 8.55 -9.36
N PHE A 113 1.73 8.65 -10.01
CA PHE A 113 0.45 8.26 -9.46
C PHE A 113 -0.08 7.06 -10.23
N TYR A 114 -0.56 6.07 -9.51
CA TYR A 114 -1.23 4.90 -10.06
C TYR A 114 -2.65 4.83 -9.52
N PHE A 115 -3.61 4.66 -10.40
CA PHE A 115 -5.01 4.54 -10.02
C PHE A 115 -5.45 3.09 -10.11
N SER A 116 -6.12 2.63 -9.06
CA SER A 116 -6.96 1.43 -9.11
C SER A 116 -7.97 1.52 -10.25
N ARG A 117 -8.40 0.36 -10.77
CA ARG A 117 -9.29 0.31 -11.94
C ARG A 117 -10.67 0.92 -11.69
N ASP A 118 -11.16 0.83 -10.46
CA ASP A 118 -12.42 1.43 -10.02
C ASP A 118 -12.24 2.85 -9.46
N TYR A 119 -11.03 3.41 -9.56
CA TYR A 119 -10.66 4.75 -9.11
C TYR A 119 -10.90 5.01 -7.61
N ARG A 120 -11.08 3.97 -6.79
CA ARG A 120 -11.28 4.10 -5.33
C ARG A 120 -10.00 4.44 -4.58
N PHE A 121 -8.86 3.98 -5.10
CA PHE A 121 -7.54 4.14 -4.48
C PHE A 121 -6.51 4.70 -5.46
N ILE A 122 -5.58 5.47 -4.88
CA ILE A 122 -4.42 6.05 -5.53
C ILE A 122 -3.17 5.51 -4.83
N ILE A 123 -2.22 5.01 -5.60
CA ILE A 123 -0.86 4.73 -5.13
C ILE A 123 0.04 5.85 -5.63
N LYS A 124 0.78 6.47 -4.71
CA LYS A 124 1.71 7.56 -5.02
C LYS A 124 3.13 7.16 -4.66
N THR A 125 4.07 7.38 -5.57
CA THR A 125 5.50 7.31 -5.22
C THR A 125 5.89 8.55 -4.42
N ILE A 126 6.58 8.36 -3.31
CA ILE A 126 7.06 9.43 -2.44
C ILE A 126 8.58 9.37 -2.31
N HIS A 127 9.20 10.53 -2.11
CA HIS A 127 10.63 10.64 -1.84
C HIS A 127 10.97 10.05 -0.47
N HIS A 128 12.23 9.65 -0.30
CA HIS A 128 12.69 9.05 0.97
C HIS A 128 12.51 10.00 2.17
N THR A 129 12.64 11.30 1.96
CA THR A 129 12.41 12.33 2.99
C THR A 129 10.94 12.41 3.40
N GLU A 130 10.01 12.38 2.43
CA GLU A 130 8.56 12.31 2.69
C GLU A 130 8.19 11.03 3.44
N HIS A 131 8.74 9.88 3.03
CA HIS A 131 8.57 8.61 3.73
C HIS A 131 9.03 8.70 5.20
N LYS A 132 10.21 9.26 5.47
CA LYS A 132 10.71 9.45 6.85
C LYS A 132 9.80 10.36 7.66
N PHE A 133 9.29 11.44 7.03
CA PHE A 133 8.40 12.38 7.68
C PHE A 133 7.05 11.74 8.04
N LEU A 134 6.41 11.05 7.10
CA LEU A 134 5.14 10.34 7.34
C LEU A 134 5.25 9.35 8.51
N ARG A 135 6.35 8.60 8.58
CA ARG A 135 6.60 7.67 9.69
C ARG A 135 6.82 8.38 11.02
N LYS A 136 7.38 9.59 11.02
CA LYS A 136 7.58 10.39 12.23
C LYS A 136 6.25 10.87 12.81
N ILE A 137 5.29 11.24 11.96
CA ILE A 137 3.99 11.79 12.36
C ILE A 137 2.86 10.75 12.43
N LEU A 138 3.16 9.46 12.23
CA LEU A 138 2.13 8.44 12.04
C LEU A 138 1.23 8.27 13.28
N LYS A 139 1.78 8.45 14.49
CA LYS A 139 1.02 8.33 15.73
C LYS A 139 0.06 9.51 15.89
N GLU A 140 0.54 10.72 15.65
CA GLU A 140 -0.26 11.95 15.67
C GLU A 140 -1.34 11.92 14.59
N TYR A 141 -1.01 11.44 13.39
CA TYR A 141 -1.99 11.23 12.31
C TYR A 141 -3.07 10.24 12.74
N TYR A 142 -2.70 9.08 13.28
CA TYR A 142 -3.65 8.07 13.75
C TYR A 142 -4.62 8.62 14.81
N GLU A 143 -4.11 9.31 15.82
CA GLU A 143 -4.96 9.92 16.85
C GLU A 143 -5.85 11.03 16.28
N HIS A 144 -5.35 11.81 15.31
CA HIS A 144 -6.17 12.80 14.62
C HIS A 144 -7.34 12.16 13.87
N ILE A 145 -7.08 11.11 13.07
CA ILE A 145 -8.14 10.38 12.34
C ILE A 145 -9.17 9.81 13.31
N ARG A 146 -8.71 9.19 14.40
CA ARG A 146 -9.59 8.61 15.42
C ARG A 146 -10.53 9.63 16.05
N ASN A 147 -10.02 10.83 16.32
CA ASN A 147 -10.77 11.88 17.02
C ASN A 147 -11.55 12.83 16.09
N ASN A 148 -11.29 12.78 14.77
CA ASN A 148 -11.89 13.70 13.80
C ASN A 148 -12.41 12.92 12.57
N PRO A 149 -13.61 12.31 12.64
CA PRO A 149 -14.17 11.50 11.56
C PRO A 149 -14.33 12.26 10.23
N ASP A 150 -14.64 13.56 10.30
CA ASP A 150 -14.89 14.44 9.15
C ASP A 150 -13.64 15.21 8.68
N THR A 151 -12.45 14.74 9.06
CA THR A 151 -11.19 15.38 8.68
C THR A 151 -11.01 15.49 7.17
N LEU A 152 -10.48 16.63 6.72
CA LEU A 152 -10.08 16.87 5.33
C LEU A 152 -8.66 16.39 5.03
N LEU A 153 -7.95 15.83 6.02
CA LEU A 153 -6.65 15.23 5.77
C LEU A 153 -6.79 14.04 4.82
N SER A 154 -5.77 13.87 3.97
CA SER A 154 -5.67 12.70 3.10
C SER A 154 -5.76 11.42 3.92
N ARG A 155 -6.55 10.47 3.43
CA ARG A 155 -6.70 9.11 3.97
C ARG A 155 -5.52 8.27 3.50
N LEU A 156 -4.60 7.95 4.42
CA LEU A 156 -3.37 7.18 4.16
C LEU A 156 -3.60 5.68 4.24
#